data_AF-A0A9P8KYF8-F1
#
_entry.id   AF-A0A9P8KYF8-F1
#
_cell.length_a   1.000
_cell.length_b   1.000
_cell.length_c   1.000
_cell.angle_alpha   90.00
_cell.angle_beta   90.00
_cell.angle_gamma   90.00
#
_symmetry.space_group_name_H-M   'P 1'
#
loop_
_entity.id
_entity.type
_entity.pdbx_description
1 polymer ?
#
loop_
_entity_poly.entity_id
_entity_poly.type
_entity_poly.pdbx_seq_one_letter_code
_entity_poly.pdbx_strand_id
1 'polypeptide(L)'
;MSAKTPLYGLPRPKSSAKAVPSSSSLVFASELKSLLAADSSKEKTSGGRTRPSRKTGDIFTSHNRNTKKRAAKDLEDGGDEASGQLKRADIGSVDDAILHRSKRKMEEKARLYAAMKRGDYVPPVGKDGKDEKGLVDFDRKWAESEARGEGNSHHETSSSDEDYDTSDEQVEFTDEFGRQRTGTKAQAEREAARQRALAADEPDQFSARPAAPGKLIYGDTIQTAAFSPDSTAAEQMASLAARRDRSATPPDELHYDADAEVRTKGVGFYAFSKDADARRREMDALRRERDHTEKSRVELASRKERKMKELEERRRKIKEQRGKGQAERFMNHLMGEIGGGGGGTDG
;
A
#
# COMPACT_ATOMS: atom_id res chain seq x y z
N MET A 1 -28.58 42.16 -23.35
CA MET A 1 -27.18 41.96 -22.89
C MET A 1 -27.11 40.61 -22.19
N SER A 2 -26.45 39.62 -22.80
CA SER A 2 -26.46 38.23 -22.32
C SER A 2 -25.41 38.02 -21.22
N ALA A 3 -25.86 37.61 -20.03
CA ALA A 3 -24.99 37.33 -18.89
C ALA A 3 -24.25 36.00 -19.10
N LYS A 4 -22.92 36.05 -19.08
CA LYS A 4 -22.05 34.87 -19.22
C LYS A 4 -22.12 34.02 -17.95
N THR A 5 -22.61 32.79 -18.08
CA THR A 5 -22.58 31.77 -17.04
C THR A 5 -21.17 31.19 -16.93
N PRO A 6 -20.52 31.18 -15.74
CA PRO A 6 -19.19 30.59 -15.59
C PRO A 6 -19.27 29.05 -15.61
N LEU A 7 -18.44 28.44 -16.47
CA LEU A 7 -18.35 27.00 -16.74
C LEU A 7 -17.68 26.18 -15.61
N TYR A 8 -17.14 26.84 -14.58
CA TYR A 8 -16.55 26.18 -13.42
C TYR A 8 -17.22 26.70 -12.15
N GLY A 9 -17.68 25.77 -11.31
CA GLY A 9 -18.60 26.00 -10.19
C GLY A 9 -18.22 27.16 -9.26
N LEU A 10 -19.25 27.84 -8.75
CA LEU A 10 -19.13 28.94 -7.81
C LEU A 10 -18.39 28.49 -6.53
N PRO A 11 -17.37 29.23 -6.05
CA PRO A 11 -16.75 28.92 -4.77
C PRO A 11 -17.78 29.11 -3.64
N ARG A 12 -17.84 28.12 -2.72
CA ARG A 12 -18.69 28.18 -1.52
C ARG A 12 -18.38 29.46 -0.70
N PRO A 13 -19.40 30.23 -0.26
CA PRO A 13 -19.17 31.35 0.65
C PRO A 13 -18.66 30.83 1.99
N LYS A 14 -17.57 31.42 2.48
CA LYS A 14 -17.05 31.15 3.83
C LYS A 14 -18.07 31.65 4.85
N SER A 15 -18.57 30.76 5.70
CA SER A 15 -19.50 31.11 6.77
C SER A 15 -18.86 32.13 7.72
N SER A 16 -19.46 33.31 7.85
CA SER A 16 -19.20 34.21 8.97
C SER A 16 -19.73 33.57 10.26
N ALA A 17 -18.93 33.66 11.33
CA ALA A 17 -19.31 33.13 12.64
C ALA A 17 -20.57 33.84 13.15
N LYS A 18 -21.66 33.09 13.31
CA LYS A 18 -22.86 33.55 14.03
C LYS A 18 -22.70 33.17 15.50
N ALA A 19 -22.88 34.16 16.38
CA ALA A 19 -23.01 33.96 17.82
C ALA A 19 -24.20 33.04 18.12
N VAL A 20 -23.97 32.01 18.92
CA VAL A 20 -24.97 30.98 19.30
C VAL A 20 -25.61 31.42 20.62
N PRO A 21 -26.94 31.25 20.83
CA PRO A 21 -27.59 31.64 22.08
C PRO A 21 -27.15 30.74 23.25
N SER A 22 -26.85 31.41 24.37
CA SER A 22 -26.43 30.88 25.67
C SER A 22 -27.51 30.01 26.34
N SER A 23 -27.27 28.71 26.50
CA SER A 23 -28.07 27.83 27.36
C SER A 23 -27.27 26.89 28.28
N SER A 24 -25.96 27.11 28.45
CA SER A 24 -25.17 26.35 29.43
C SER A 24 -24.33 27.27 30.33
N SER A 25 -24.52 27.12 31.65
CA SER A 25 -23.87 27.92 32.70
C SER A 25 -22.34 27.84 32.65
N LEU A 26 -21.80 26.72 32.18
CA LEU A 26 -20.35 26.52 32.01
C LEU A 26 -19.77 27.36 30.86
N VAL A 27 -20.53 27.56 29.77
CA VAL A 27 -20.09 28.38 28.63
C VAL A 27 -20.13 29.87 28.99
N PHE A 28 -21.19 30.31 29.69
CA PHE A 28 -21.30 31.69 30.18
C PHE A 28 -20.18 32.05 31.16
N ALA A 29 -19.81 31.14 32.08
CA ALA A 29 -18.69 31.35 32.99
C ALA A 29 -17.34 31.42 32.24
N SER A 30 -17.17 30.65 31.17
CA SER A 30 -15.96 30.68 30.35
C SER A 30 -15.83 31.96 29.52
N GLU A 31 -16.94 32.49 29.01
CA GLU A 31 -16.99 33.78 28.30
C GLU A 31 -16.77 34.96 29.24
N LEU A 32 -17.38 34.96 30.43
CA LEU A 32 -17.11 36.01 31.44
C LEU A 32 -15.65 36.01 31.87
N LYS A 33 -15.04 34.83 32.04
CA LYS A 33 -13.61 34.73 32.37
C LYS A 33 -12.73 35.23 31.22
N SER A 34 -13.15 35.02 29.97
CA SER A 34 -12.46 35.56 28.80
C SER A 34 -12.63 37.08 28.67
N LEU A 35 -13.80 37.62 28.98
CA LEU A 35 -14.06 39.07 28.99
C LEU A 35 -13.30 39.77 30.11
N LEU A 36 -13.23 39.18 31.31
CA LEU A 36 -12.46 39.71 32.43
C LEU A 36 -10.95 39.69 32.15
N ALA A 37 -10.46 38.65 31.47
CA ALA A 37 -9.07 38.60 31.02
C ALA A 37 -8.76 39.67 29.96
N ALA A 38 -9.72 39.97 29.06
CA ALA A 38 -9.57 41.00 28.04
C ALA A 38 -9.61 42.44 28.60
N ASP A 39 -10.31 42.68 29.71
CA ASP A 39 -10.44 44.02 30.32
C ASP A 39 -9.20 44.42 31.14
N SER A 40 -8.36 43.45 31.54
CA SER A 40 -7.06 43.72 32.20
C SER A 40 -5.95 44.22 31.27
N SER A 41 -6.23 44.40 29.98
CA SER A 41 -5.26 44.88 28.99
C SER A 41 -5.80 46.08 28.21
N LYS A 42 -5.88 47.24 28.87
CA LYS A 42 -6.06 48.53 28.21
C LYS A 42 -5.10 49.57 28.75
N GLU A 43 -3.89 49.58 28.20
CA GLU A 43 -3.18 50.81 27.84
C GLU A 43 -2.23 50.54 26.67
N LYS A 44 -2.32 51.42 25.65
CA LYS A 44 -1.39 51.69 24.52
C LYS A 44 -1.48 50.87 23.22
N THR A 45 -1.95 51.61 22.21
CA THR A 45 -1.48 51.74 20.80
C THR A 45 -1.10 50.48 20.01
N SER A 46 -1.73 50.37 18.84
CA SER A 46 -1.36 49.56 17.67
C SER A 46 0.13 49.18 17.59
N GLY A 47 0.44 47.93 17.92
CA GLY A 47 1.73 47.29 17.66
C GLY A 47 1.48 45.84 17.26
N GLY A 48 1.89 45.47 16.05
CA GLY A 48 1.82 44.08 15.59
C GLY A 48 2.55 43.14 16.55
N ARG A 49 1.96 41.96 16.77
CA ARG A 49 2.55 40.88 17.59
C ARG A 49 4.04 40.72 17.30
N THR A 50 4.88 40.86 18.34
CA THR A 50 6.30 40.51 18.26
C THR A 50 6.41 39.01 18.02
N ARG A 51 7.03 38.63 16.89
CA ARG A 51 7.40 37.25 16.59
C ARG A 51 8.41 36.81 17.67
N PRO A 52 8.25 35.64 18.31
CA PRO A 52 9.27 35.14 19.24
C PRO A 52 10.60 35.03 18.50
N SER A 53 11.62 35.72 19.03
CA SER A 53 12.96 35.72 18.48
C SER A 53 13.52 34.30 18.54
N ARG A 54 14.17 33.90 17.44
CA ARG A 54 14.79 32.58 17.24
C ARG A 54 15.83 32.28 18.32
N LYS A 55 15.39 31.63 19.39
CA LYS A 55 16.16 30.65 20.15
C LYS A 55 15.27 29.44 20.44
N THR A 56 14.57 28.97 19.42
CA THR A 56 14.04 27.61 19.43
C THR A 56 15.25 26.71 19.20
N GLY A 57 15.55 25.82 20.14
CA GLY A 57 16.50 24.73 19.90
C GLY A 57 16.16 24.03 18.59
N ASP A 58 17.18 23.39 18.00
CA ASP A 58 17.06 22.65 16.75
C ASP A 58 15.74 21.87 16.69
N ILE A 59 15.05 21.89 15.56
CA ILE A 59 13.71 21.29 15.35
C ILE A 59 13.75 19.80 15.69
N PHE A 60 14.93 19.19 15.59
CA PHE A 60 15.20 17.80 15.97
C PHE A 60 15.45 17.57 17.47
N THR A 61 15.56 18.63 18.27
CA THR A 61 15.77 18.59 19.73
C THR A 61 14.57 19.12 20.52
N SER A 62 13.82 20.10 19.99
CA SER A 62 12.64 20.65 20.66
C SER A 62 11.39 19.82 20.37
N HIS A 63 10.96 19.02 21.34
CA HIS A 63 9.74 18.23 21.27
C HIS A 63 8.53 19.10 21.65
N ASN A 64 7.42 19.02 20.91
CA ASN A 64 6.18 19.75 21.23
C ASN A 64 5.73 19.45 22.67
N ARG A 65 5.19 20.44 23.38
CA ARG A 65 4.69 20.26 24.75
C ARG A 65 3.69 19.10 24.75
N ASN A 66 3.99 18.06 25.53
CA ASN A 66 3.26 16.78 25.65
C ASN A 66 3.61 15.65 24.65
N THR A 67 4.53 15.83 23.69
CA THR A 67 4.98 14.69 22.84
C THR A 67 5.77 13.65 23.63
N LYS A 68 6.67 14.06 24.54
CA LYS A 68 7.37 13.12 25.43
C LYS A 68 6.41 12.33 26.34
N LYS A 69 5.33 12.96 26.81
CA LYS A 69 4.30 12.27 27.62
C LYS A 69 3.50 11.25 26.79
N ARG A 70 3.21 11.56 25.53
CA ARG A 70 2.53 10.64 24.61
C ARG A 70 3.45 9.47 24.23
N ALA A 71 4.70 9.76 23.89
CA ALA A 71 5.71 8.74 23.59
C ALA A 71 5.96 7.79 24.79
N ALA A 72 5.98 8.33 26.02
CA ALA A 72 6.08 7.50 27.22
C ALA A 72 4.85 6.61 27.42
N LYS A 73 3.65 7.10 27.12
CA LYS A 73 2.42 6.31 27.17
C LYS A 73 2.40 5.21 26.09
N ASP A 74 2.89 5.50 24.90
CA ASP A 74 2.97 4.52 23.81
C ASP A 74 4.04 3.44 24.11
N LEU A 75 5.05 3.75 24.93
CA LEU A 75 6.02 2.78 25.46
C LEU A 75 5.44 1.90 26.57
N GLU A 76 4.56 2.42 27.43
CA GLU A 76 3.81 1.61 28.40
C GLU A 76 2.78 0.69 27.72
N ASP A 77 2.11 1.15 26.65
CA ASP A 77 1.09 0.38 25.92
C ASP A 77 1.70 -0.56 24.86
N GLY A 78 2.91 -0.24 24.36
CA GLY A 78 3.62 -1.01 23.33
C GLY A 78 4.65 -2.02 23.87
N GLY A 79 4.84 -2.09 25.19
CA GLY A 79 5.83 -2.96 25.84
C GLY A 79 5.41 -4.44 25.95
N ASP A 80 4.11 -4.74 25.89
CA ASP A 80 3.59 -6.09 26.19
C ASP A 80 2.88 -6.81 25.02
N GLU A 81 2.65 -6.14 23.89
CA GLU A 81 1.88 -6.72 22.77
C GLU A 81 2.74 -7.42 21.70
N ALA A 82 4.08 -7.36 21.80
CA ALA A 82 4.99 -7.90 20.77
C ALA A 82 5.65 -9.25 21.10
N SER A 83 5.23 -9.95 22.16
CA SER A 83 5.70 -11.32 22.42
C SER A 83 4.56 -12.25 22.83
N GLY A 84 4.10 -13.05 21.86
CA GLY A 84 3.17 -14.15 22.07
C GLY A 84 3.79 -15.32 22.85
N GLN A 85 4.14 -15.08 24.10
CA GLN A 85 4.32 -16.13 25.11
C GLN A 85 3.37 -15.81 26.26
N LEU A 86 2.26 -16.55 26.31
CA LEU A 86 1.35 -16.62 27.44
C LEU A 86 2.08 -17.18 28.67
N LYS A 87 2.87 -16.34 29.33
CA LYS A 87 3.06 -16.46 30.77
C LYS A 87 1.87 -15.73 31.37
N ARG A 88 1.13 -16.40 32.25
CA ARG A 88 0.19 -15.72 33.15
C ARG A 88 1.02 -14.75 33.98
N ALA A 89 1.22 -13.54 33.48
CA ALA A 89 1.71 -12.45 34.29
C ALA A 89 0.59 -12.18 35.29
N ASP A 90 0.91 -12.36 36.57
CA ASP A 90 0.05 -11.97 37.66
C ASP A 90 0.01 -10.43 37.63
N ILE A 91 -0.92 -9.90 36.83
CA ILE A 91 -1.26 -8.48 36.80
C ILE A 91 -1.79 -8.22 38.20
N GLY A 92 -0.94 -7.62 39.03
CA GLY A 92 -1.20 -7.43 40.46
C GLY A 92 -2.59 -6.88 40.73
N SER A 93 -3.09 -7.11 41.96
CA SER A 93 -4.46 -6.77 42.36
C SER A 93 -4.81 -5.33 41.95
N VAL A 94 -5.66 -5.22 40.93
CA VAL A 94 -6.23 -3.95 40.50
C VAL A 94 -7.21 -3.51 41.57
N ASP A 95 -7.19 -2.23 41.94
CA ASP A 95 -8.12 -1.64 42.91
C ASP A 95 -9.58 -2.04 42.58
N ASP A 96 -10.33 -2.53 43.57
CA ASP A 96 -11.66 -3.12 43.40
C ASP A 96 -12.62 -2.14 42.71
N ALA A 97 -12.48 -0.84 42.98
CA ALA A 97 -13.27 0.20 42.34
C ALA A 97 -13.06 0.25 40.81
N ILE A 98 -11.82 0.05 40.35
CA ILE A 98 -11.46 0.00 38.93
C ILE A 98 -11.96 -1.32 38.32
N LEU A 99 -11.84 -2.43 39.05
CA LEU A 99 -12.35 -3.73 38.63
C LEU A 99 -13.86 -3.70 38.42
N HIS A 100 -14.63 -3.18 39.37
CA HIS A 100 -16.08 -3.03 39.23
C HIS A 100 -16.47 -2.10 38.08
N ARG A 101 -15.75 -0.99 37.87
CA ARG A 101 -15.99 -0.08 36.75
C ARG A 101 -15.70 -0.74 35.40
N SER A 102 -14.62 -1.52 35.32
CA SER A 102 -14.23 -2.23 34.10
C SER A 102 -15.23 -3.34 33.77
N LYS A 103 -15.66 -4.11 34.78
CA LYS A 103 -16.66 -5.17 34.66
C LYS A 103 -17.99 -4.62 34.16
N ARG A 104 -18.48 -3.52 34.75
CA ARG A 104 -19.72 -2.86 34.31
C ARG A 104 -19.64 -2.41 32.85
N LYS A 105 -18.53 -1.79 32.44
CA LYS A 105 -18.33 -1.38 31.03
C LYS A 105 -18.26 -2.57 30.07
N MET A 106 -17.67 -3.68 30.52
CA MET A 106 -17.58 -4.90 29.73
C MET A 106 -18.95 -5.55 29.53
N GLU A 107 -19.77 -5.58 30.59
CA GLU A 107 -21.16 -6.05 30.53
C GLU A 107 -22.03 -5.16 29.63
N GLU A 108 -21.88 -3.83 29.72
CA GLU A 108 -22.58 -2.88 28.84
C GLU A 108 -22.19 -3.09 27.37
N LYS A 109 -20.90 -3.31 27.08
CA LYS A 109 -20.44 -3.66 25.73
C LYS A 109 -20.97 -5.02 25.27
N ALA A 110 -20.94 -6.04 26.12
CA ALA A 110 -21.45 -7.37 25.77
C ALA A 110 -22.95 -7.32 25.46
N ARG A 111 -23.74 -6.57 26.23
CA ARG A 111 -25.16 -6.32 25.94
C ARG A 111 -25.35 -5.58 24.62
N LEU A 112 -24.53 -4.57 24.36
CA LEU A 112 -24.55 -3.80 23.09
C LEU A 112 -24.26 -4.71 21.89
N TYR A 113 -23.22 -5.54 21.97
CA TYR A 113 -22.88 -6.50 20.92
C TYR A 113 -23.96 -7.57 20.75
N ALA A 114 -24.57 -8.06 21.83
CA ALA A 114 -25.68 -9.00 21.74
C ALA A 114 -26.92 -8.37 21.08
N ALA A 115 -27.21 -7.10 21.37
CA ALA A 115 -28.28 -6.34 20.72
C ALA A 115 -27.97 -6.09 19.22
N MET A 116 -26.74 -5.70 18.88
CA MET A 116 -26.30 -5.53 17.49
C MET A 116 -26.34 -6.85 16.71
N LYS A 117 -25.91 -7.96 17.32
CA LYS A 117 -25.96 -9.29 16.70
C LYS A 117 -27.40 -9.76 16.47
N ARG A 118 -28.33 -9.37 17.35
CA ARG A 118 -29.75 -9.69 17.24
C ARG A 118 -30.50 -8.75 16.29
N GLY A 119 -29.93 -7.59 15.97
CA GLY A 119 -30.58 -6.54 15.17
C GLY A 119 -31.47 -5.60 15.98
N ASP A 120 -31.60 -5.79 17.30
CA ASP A 120 -32.44 -4.97 18.20
C ASP A 120 -31.75 -3.66 18.63
N TYR A 121 -30.55 -3.38 18.10
CA TYR A 121 -29.82 -2.17 18.44
C TYR A 121 -30.39 -0.97 17.68
N VAL A 122 -31.20 -0.16 18.37
CA VAL A 122 -31.62 1.15 17.87
C VAL A 122 -30.59 2.19 18.29
N PRO A 123 -29.78 2.74 17.36
CA PRO A 123 -28.83 3.79 17.68
C PRO A 123 -29.59 5.04 18.16
N PRO A 124 -29.05 5.78 19.15
CA PRO A 124 -29.64 7.05 19.54
C PRO A 124 -29.55 8.00 18.33
N VAL A 125 -30.71 8.31 17.75
CA VAL A 125 -30.84 9.16 16.56
C VAL A 125 -30.19 10.51 16.83
N GLY A 126 -29.04 10.76 16.20
CA GLY A 126 -28.46 12.10 16.13
C GLY A 126 -29.39 13.02 15.34
N LYS A 127 -29.29 14.34 15.57
CA LYS A 127 -30.14 15.37 14.93
C LYS A 127 -30.22 15.31 13.39
N ASP A 128 -29.29 14.60 12.76
CA ASP A 128 -29.16 14.43 11.31
C ASP A 128 -29.53 13.03 10.80
N GLY A 129 -30.17 12.19 11.62
CA GLY A 129 -30.59 10.84 11.22
C GLY A 129 -29.45 9.85 10.99
N LYS A 130 -28.24 10.16 11.51
CA LYS A 130 -27.05 9.31 11.41
C LYS A 130 -26.57 8.90 12.79
N ASP A 131 -26.01 7.70 12.84
CA ASP A 131 -25.42 7.12 14.04
C ASP A 131 -24.20 7.94 14.46
N GLU A 132 -24.32 8.71 15.54
CA GLU A 132 -23.23 9.56 16.05
C GLU A 132 -22.00 8.74 16.50
N LYS A 133 -22.14 7.41 16.63
CA LYS A 133 -21.10 6.47 17.10
C LYS A 133 -20.74 5.38 16.09
N GLY A 134 -21.53 5.21 15.03
CA GLY A 134 -21.34 4.15 14.04
C GLY A 134 -20.87 4.74 12.72
N LEU A 135 -19.56 4.63 12.42
CA LEU A 135 -19.04 5.00 11.09
C LEU A 135 -19.52 4.05 9.98
N VAL A 136 -20.16 2.94 10.35
CA VAL A 136 -20.68 1.92 9.45
C VAL A 136 -22.20 2.00 9.48
N ASP A 137 -22.78 2.40 8.35
CA ASP A 137 -24.22 2.32 8.09
C ASP A 137 -24.57 0.86 7.78
N PHE A 138 -25.11 0.15 8.77
CA PHE A 138 -25.39 -1.28 8.68
C PHE A 138 -26.55 -1.57 7.71
N ASP A 139 -27.51 -0.66 7.58
CA ASP A 139 -28.61 -0.79 6.62
C ASP A 139 -28.09 -0.67 5.19
N ARG A 140 -27.18 0.27 4.93
CA ARG A 140 -26.50 0.38 3.63
C ARG A 140 -25.62 -0.83 3.34
N LYS A 141 -24.89 -1.33 4.35
CA LYS A 141 -24.00 -2.49 4.20
C LYS A 141 -24.80 -3.78 3.92
N TRP A 142 -25.95 -3.95 4.57
CA TRP A 142 -26.85 -5.07 4.31
C TRP A 142 -27.44 -4.98 2.89
N ALA A 143 -27.93 -3.80 2.49
CA ALA A 143 -28.40 -3.60 1.12
C ALA A 143 -27.30 -3.84 0.06
N GLU A 144 -26.06 -3.43 0.33
CA GLU A 144 -24.90 -3.70 -0.54
C GLU A 144 -24.52 -5.19 -0.59
N SER A 145 -24.62 -5.95 0.51
CA SER A 145 -24.32 -7.39 0.52
C SER A 145 -25.37 -8.22 -0.20
N GLU A 146 -26.66 -7.88 -0.04
CA GLU A 146 -27.77 -8.47 -0.82
C GLU A 146 -27.60 -8.17 -2.32
N ALA A 147 -27.29 -6.93 -2.69
CA ALA A 147 -27.07 -6.55 -4.08
C ALA A 147 -25.83 -7.20 -4.72
N ARG A 148 -24.83 -7.57 -3.90
CA ARG A 148 -23.64 -8.33 -4.33
C ARG A 148 -23.85 -9.83 -4.37
N GLY A 149 -25.02 -10.34 -3.96
CA GLY A 149 -25.29 -11.78 -3.91
C GLY A 149 -24.46 -12.54 -2.87
N GLU A 150 -23.84 -11.84 -1.92
CA GLU A 150 -23.25 -12.46 -0.73
C GLU A 150 -24.39 -12.76 0.25
N GLY A 151 -25.16 -13.79 -0.10
CA GLY A 151 -26.15 -14.37 0.78
C GLY A 151 -25.51 -14.72 2.12
N ASN A 152 -26.20 -14.38 3.21
CA ASN A 152 -25.84 -14.63 4.59
C ASN A 152 -25.66 -16.14 4.84
N SER A 153 -24.53 -16.70 4.41
CA SER A 153 -24.11 -18.04 4.75
C SER A 153 -23.49 -17.98 6.13
N HIS A 154 -24.24 -18.53 7.07
CA HIS A 154 -23.80 -18.93 8.39
C HIS A 154 -22.54 -19.82 8.24
N HIS A 155 -21.36 -19.22 8.23
CA HIS A 155 -20.08 -19.93 8.19
C HIS A 155 -19.83 -20.57 9.56
N GLU A 156 -20.49 -21.69 9.79
CA GLU A 156 -19.93 -22.74 10.61
C GLU A 156 -18.68 -23.29 9.90
N THR A 157 -17.61 -23.33 10.69
CA THR A 157 -16.44 -24.18 10.55
C THR A 157 -16.66 -25.43 9.68
N SER A 158 -16.28 -25.36 8.41
CA SER A 158 -15.90 -26.56 7.67
C SER A 158 -14.61 -26.29 6.92
N SER A 159 -13.63 -27.12 7.23
CA SER A 159 -12.37 -27.30 6.53
C SER A 159 -12.65 -27.56 5.04
N SER A 160 -12.60 -26.52 4.21
CA SER A 160 -12.53 -26.68 2.77
C SER A 160 -11.08 -26.50 2.36
N ASP A 161 -10.43 -27.65 2.20
CA ASP A 161 -9.21 -27.85 1.43
C ASP A 161 -9.54 -27.43 -0.01
N GLU A 162 -9.31 -26.16 -0.35
CA GLU A 162 -9.34 -25.71 -1.73
C GLU A 162 -7.98 -26.04 -2.34
N ASP A 163 -7.97 -27.23 -2.94
CA ASP A 163 -7.05 -27.68 -3.96
C ASP A 163 -6.95 -26.58 -5.03
N TYR A 164 -5.91 -25.73 -4.94
CA TYR A 164 -5.53 -24.84 -6.03
C TYR A 164 -5.00 -25.74 -7.14
N ASP A 165 -5.91 -26.06 -8.04
CA ASP A 165 -5.68 -26.71 -9.32
C ASP A 165 -4.37 -26.19 -9.94
N THR A 166 -3.41 -27.10 -10.07
CA THR A 166 -2.09 -26.97 -10.68
C THR A 166 -2.13 -26.66 -12.19
N SER A 167 -3.19 -26.00 -12.69
CA SER A 167 -3.48 -25.81 -14.11
C SER A 167 -3.23 -24.39 -14.63
N ASP A 168 -2.84 -23.45 -13.77
CA ASP A 168 -2.43 -22.09 -14.18
C ASP A 168 -0.90 -21.94 -14.12
N GLU A 169 -0.18 -22.69 -14.95
CA GLU A 169 1.26 -22.44 -15.18
C GLU A 169 1.46 -20.99 -15.65
N GLN A 170 2.08 -20.18 -14.80
CA GLN A 170 2.45 -18.81 -15.11
C GLN A 170 3.66 -18.82 -16.05
N VAL A 171 3.47 -18.33 -17.27
CA VAL A 171 4.51 -18.23 -18.31
C VAL A 171 4.87 -16.76 -18.51
N GLU A 172 6.14 -16.49 -18.76
CA GLU A 172 6.64 -15.17 -19.17
C GLU A 172 6.42 -14.98 -20.68
N PHE A 173 5.72 -13.91 -21.06
CA PHE A 173 5.50 -13.54 -22.46
C PHE A 173 5.77 -12.04 -22.68
N THR A 174 6.07 -11.68 -23.93
CA THR A 174 6.29 -10.29 -24.35
C THR A 174 4.97 -9.64 -24.77
N ASP A 175 4.61 -8.56 -24.09
CA ASP A 175 3.49 -7.65 -24.43
C ASP A 175 3.73 -6.93 -25.76
N GLU A 176 2.70 -6.33 -26.35
CA GLU A 176 2.72 -5.52 -27.57
C GLU A 176 3.79 -4.43 -27.55
N PHE A 177 4.07 -3.90 -26.37
CA PHE A 177 5.06 -2.85 -26.13
C PHE A 177 6.48 -3.38 -25.89
N GLY A 178 6.74 -4.68 -26.11
CA GLY A 178 8.03 -5.31 -25.89
C GLY A 178 8.42 -5.48 -24.41
N ARG A 179 7.47 -5.37 -23.49
CA ARG A 179 7.69 -5.57 -22.04
C ARG A 179 7.49 -7.03 -21.67
N GLN A 180 8.34 -7.56 -20.80
CA GLN A 180 8.17 -8.90 -20.22
C GLN A 180 7.04 -8.87 -19.19
N ARG A 181 6.03 -9.73 -19.35
CA ARG A 181 4.92 -9.89 -18.40
C ARG A 181 4.75 -11.37 -18.04
N THR A 182 4.41 -11.65 -16.79
CA THR A 182 3.97 -12.99 -16.37
C THR A 182 2.45 -13.10 -16.49
N GLY A 183 1.95 -14.21 -17.02
CA GLY A 183 0.52 -14.49 -17.09
C GLY A 183 0.24 -15.95 -17.44
N THR A 184 -1.03 -16.29 -17.65
CA THR A 184 -1.41 -17.68 -17.96
C THR A 184 -0.98 -18.06 -19.38
N LYS A 185 -0.79 -19.36 -19.62
CA LYS A 185 -0.46 -19.88 -20.97
C LYS A 185 -1.43 -19.43 -22.05
N ALA A 186 -2.73 -19.39 -21.75
CA ALA A 186 -3.76 -18.90 -22.67
C ALA A 186 -3.59 -17.40 -23.03
N GLN A 187 -3.10 -16.60 -22.08
CA GLN A 187 -2.80 -15.18 -22.33
C GLN A 187 -1.55 -15.03 -23.21
N ALA A 188 -0.51 -15.84 -22.96
CA ALA A 188 0.69 -15.88 -23.78
C ALA A 188 0.40 -16.29 -25.23
N GLU A 189 -0.46 -17.28 -25.45
CA GLU A 189 -0.87 -17.73 -26.79
C GLU A 189 -1.68 -16.67 -27.55
N ARG A 190 -2.55 -15.93 -26.85
CA ARG A 190 -3.33 -14.83 -27.45
C ARG A 190 -2.42 -13.70 -27.93
N GLU A 191 -1.44 -13.30 -27.12
CA GLU A 191 -0.48 -12.26 -27.50
C GLU A 191 0.44 -12.72 -28.63
N ALA A 192 0.89 -13.98 -28.61
CA ALA A 192 1.67 -14.55 -29.71
C ALA A 192 0.88 -14.58 -31.04
N ALA A 193 -0.41 -14.91 -31.00
CA ALA A 193 -1.28 -14.87 -32.18
C ALA A 193 -1.46 -13.44 -32.72
N ARG A 194 -1.61 -12.45 -31.82
CA ARG A 194 -1.70 -11.04 -32.21
C ARG A 194 -0.40 -10.51 -32.82
N GLN A 195 0.75 -10.88 -32.27
CA GLN A 195 2.05 -10.53 -32.84
C GLN A 195 2.24 -11.11 -34.25
N ARG A 196 1.80 -12.35 -34.49
CA ARG A 196 1.81 -12.95 -35.83
C ARG A 196 0.88 -12.24 -36.80
N ALA A 197 -0.30 -11.81 -36.35
CA ALA A 197 -1.22 -11.04 -37.18
C ALA A 197 -0.62 -9.68 -37.57
N LEU A 198 -0.01 -8.96 -36.61
CA LEU A 198 0.67 -7.68 -36.88
C LEU A 198 1.89 -7.85 -37.80
N ALA A 199 2.64 -8.94 -37.66
CA ALA A 199 3.77 -9.25 -38.54
C ALA A 199 3.34 -9.63 -39.97
N ALA A 200 2.13 -10.18 -40.15
CA ALA A 200 1.57 -10.48 -41.47
C ALA A 200 0.93 -9.24 -42.13
N ASP A 201 0.44 -8.30 -41.32
CA ASP A 201 -0.14 -7.02 -41.74
C ASP A 201 0.89 -5.87 -41.81
N GLU A 202 2.19 -6.13 -41.62
CA GLU A 202 3.26 -5.18 -41.97
C GLU A 202 3.50 -5.28 -43.48
N PRO A 203 2.90 -4.40 -44.32
CA PRO A 203 3.40 -4.25 -45.67
C PRO A 203 4.84 -3.74 -45.55
N ASP A 204 5.74 -4.27 -46.38
CA ASP A 204 7.12 -3.80 -46.65
C ASP A 204 7.24 -2.27 -46.93
N GLN A 205 6.14 -1.52 -46.87
CA GLN A 205 5.97 -0.12 -47.22
C GLN A 205 6.52 0.89 -46.21
N PHE A 206 6.85 0.50 -44.97
CA PHE A 206 7.38 1.44 -43.96
C PHE A 206 8.88 1.34 -43.71
N SER A 207 9.59 0.44 -44.39
CA SER A 207 11.04 0.48 -44.37
C SER A 207 11.53 1.58 -45.31
N ALA A 208 12.16 2.63 -44.78
CA ALA A 208 12.86 3.65 -45.58
C ALA A 208 14.10 3.10 -46.32
N ARG A 209 14.22 1.76 -46.41
CA ARG A 209 15.32 1.06 -47.05
C ARG A 209 14.83 0.58 -48.42
N PRO A 210 15.52 0.93 -49.52
CA PRO A 210 15.20 0.36 -50.82
C PRO A 210 15.37 -1.17 -50.75
N ALA A 211 14.49 -1.90 -51.45
CA ALA A 211 14.57 -3.35 -51.57
C ALA A 211 15.93 -3.77 -52.11
N ALA A 212 16.52 -4.81 -51.50
CA ALA A 212 17.81 -5.33 -51.95
C ALA A 212 17.71 -5.80 -53.42
N PRO A 213 18.69 -5.48 -54.28
CA PRO A 213 18.61 -5.85 -55.68
C PRO A 213 18.63 -7.38 -55.85
N GLY A 214 17.61 -7.93 -56.50
CA GLY A 214 17.46 -9.39 -56.69
C GLY A 214 18.46 -10.04 -57.66
N LYS A 215 19.30 -9.24 -58.34
CA LYS A 215 20.35 -9.71 -59.26
C LYS A 215 21.72 -9.30 -58.72
N LEU A 216 22.20 -10.04 -57.73
CA LEU A 216 23.57 -9.93 -57.26
C LEU A 216 24.47 -10.71 -58.23
N ILE A 217 25.44 -10.02 -58.83
CA ILE A 217 26.48 -10.67 -59.63
C ILE A 217 27.52 -11.21 -58.64
N TYR A 218 27.59 -12.54 -58.49
CA TYR A 218 28.58 -13.20 -57.66
C TYR A 218 29.86 -13.45 -58.46
N GLY A 219 30.99 -12.92 -58.01
CA GLY A 219 32.31 -13.09 -58.64
C GLY A 219 33.42 -12.44 -57.80
N ASP A 220 34.67 -12.85 -58.03
CA ASP A 220 35.84 -12.41 -57.25
C ASP A 220 36.26 -10.95 -57.58
N THR A 221 35.71 -10.38 -58.66
CA THR A 221 35.94 -9.00 -59.07
C THR A 221 34.83 -8.10 -58.55
N ILE A 222 35.12 -7.33 -57.50
CA ILE A 222 34.24 -6.26 -57.01
C ILE A 222 34.16 -5.16 -58.09
N GLN A 223 32.97 -4.85 -58.59
CA GLN A 223 32.76 -3.73 -59.51
C GLN A 223 32.85 -2.39 -58.74
N THR A 224 34.07 -1.94 -58.45
CA THR A 224 34.32 -0.66 -57.75
C THR A 224 33.82 0.55 -58.53
N ALA A 225 33.72 0.45 -59.86
CA ALA A 225 33.23 1.51 -60.74
C ALA A 225 31.69 1.51 -60.95
N ALA A 226 30.96 0.49 -60.48
CA ALA A 226 29.48 0.50 -60.58
C ALA A 226 28.83 1.48 -59.58
N PHE A 227 29.60 1.93 -58.58
CA PHE A 227 29.18 2.86 -57.54
C PHE A 227 29.86 4.23 -57.66
N SER A 228 30.24 4.66 -58.87
CA SER A 228 30.52 6.08 -59.10
C SER A 228 29.18 6.82 -59.18
N PRO A 229 28.75 7.55 -58.13
CA PRO A 229 27.54 8.36 -58.24
C PRO A 229 27.73 9.36 -59.38
N ASP A 230 26.69 9.52 -60.21
CA ASP A 230 26.65 10.63 -61.16
C ASP A 230 26.94 11.95 -60.42
N SER A 231 27.52 12.94 -61.11
CA SER A 231 27.91 14.22 -60.48
C SER A 231 26.74 14.86 -59.70
N THR A 232 25.52 14.67 -60.20
CA THR A 232 24.27 15.12 -59.57
C THR A 232 23.96 14.37 -58.27
N ALA A 233 24.17 13.05 -58.23
CA ALA A 233 23.99 12.24 -57.04
C ALA A 233 25.07 12.55 -55.98
N ALA A 234 26.30 12.84 -56.40
CA ALA A 234 27.38 13.29 -55.52
C ALA A 234 27.06 14.64 -54.87
N GLU A 235 26.54 15.60 -55.64
CA GLU A 235 26.09 16.91 -55.14
C GLU A 235 24.91 16.78 -54.17
N GLN A 236 23.94 15.90 -54.48
CA GLN A 236 22.82 15.62 -53.58
C GLN A 236 23.31 15.01 -52.26
N MET A 237 24.21 14.03 -52.31
CA MET A 237 24.81 13.43 -51.12
C MET A 237 25.59 14.46 -50.30
N ALA A 238 26.36 15.35 -50.94
CA ALA A 238 27.06 16.44 -50.28
C ALA A 238 26.09 17.42 -49.62
N SER A 239 24.98 17.75 -50.29
CA SER A 239 23.93 18.62 -49.74
C SER A 239 23.23 17.99 -48.53
N LEU A 240 22.96 16.67 -48.57
CA LEU A 240 22.40 15.91 -47.47
C LEU A 240 23.37 15.81 -46.29
N ALA A 241 24.66 15.57 -46.55
CA ALA A 241 25.71 15.54 -45.54
C ALA A 241 25.95 16.91 -44.90
N ALA A 242 25.78 18.00 -45.65
CA ALA A 242 25.84 19.36 -45.14
C ALA A 242 24.62 19.71 -44.27
N ARG A 243 23.44 19.17 -44.60
CA ARG A 243 22.20 19.31 -43.81
C ARG A 243 22.14 18.39 -42.59
N ARG A 244 22.98 17.35 -42.54
CA ARG A 244 23.04 16.44 -41.40
C ARG A 244 23.62 17.17 -40.19
N ASP A 245 22.93 17.11 -39.06
CA ASP A 245 23.45 17.62 -37.80
C ASP A 245 24.81 16.96 -37.50
N ARG A 246 25.83 17.81 -37.36
CA ARG A 246 27.21 17.43 -37.01
C ARG A 246 27.44 17.51 -35.50
N SER A 247 26.38 17.65 -34.71
CA SER A 247 26.48 17.53 -33.26
C SER A 247 27.10 16.18 -32.94
N ALA A 248 28.04 16.18 -31.99
CA ALA A 248 28.65 14.95 -31.52
C ALA A 248 27.52 13.99 -31.11
N THR A 249 27.47 12.85 -31.77
CA THR A 249 26.58 11.74 -31.41
C THR A 249 27.51 10.70 -30.80
N PRO A 250 27.48 10.46 -29.48
CA PRO A 250 26.39 10.76 -28.54
C PRO A 250 26.35 12.23 -28.09
N PRO A 251 25.15 12.79 -27.86
CA PRO A 251 25.01 14.13 -27.30
C PRO A 251 25.74 14.22 -25.95
N ASP A 252 26.13 15.44 -25.58
CA ASP A 252 26.63 15.74 -24.24
C ASP A 252 25.68 15.18 -23.18
N GLU A 253 26.21 14.82 -22.00
CA GLU A 253 25.46 14.20 -20.90
C GLU A 253 24.41 15.17 -20.32
N LEU A 254 23.34 15.39 -21.07
CA LEU A 254 22.20 16.20 -20.68
C LEU A 254 21.35 15.35 -19.75
N HIS A 255 21.48 15.64 -18.47
CA HIS A 255 20.66 15.01 -17.46
C HIS A 255 19.30 15.68 -17.34
N TYR A 256 18.34 14.89 -16.85
CA TYR A 256 17.04 15.39 -16.48
C TYR A 256 17.14 16.55 -15.46
N ASP A 257 16.66 17.73 -15.84
CA ASP A 257 16.49 18.86 -14.94
C ASP A 257 15.05 18.89 -14.42
N ALA A 258 14.92 18.71 -13.13
CA ALA A 258 13.63 18.75 -12.48
C ALA A 258 12.98 20.14 -12.65
N ASP A 259 13.74 21.21 -12.54
CA ASP A 259 13.18 22.57 -12.52
C ASP A 259 12.60 22.99 -13.88
N ALA A 260 13.03 22.32 -14.96
CA ALA A 260 12.50 22.51 -16.30
C ALA A 260 11.16 21.78 -16.55
N GLU A 261 10.76 20.87 -15.65
CA GLU A 261 9.53 20.09 -15.80
C GLU A 261 8.29 20.89 -15.35
N VAL A 262 7.35 21.09 -16.28
CA VAL A 262 6.07 21.79 -16.02
C VAL A 262 5.02 20.88 -15.34
N ARG A 263 5.23 19.56 -15.34
CA ARG A 263 4.31 18.60 -14.71
C ARG A 263 4.36 18.70 -13.19
N THR A 264 3.22 18.44 -12.55
CA THR A 264 3.12 18.36 -11.09
C THR A 264 3.83 17.10 -10.59
N LYS A 265 4.99 17.28 -9.95
CA LYS A 265 5.69 16.19 -9.28
C LYS A 265 4.94 15.80 -8.01
N GLY A 266 4.84 14.49 -7.75
CA GLY A 266 4.27 13.99 -6.51
C GLY A 266 5.12 14.32 -5.27
N VAL A 267 4.65 13.88 -4.10
CA VAL A 267 5.43 13.97 -2.86
C VAL A 267 6.64 13.03 -2.92
N GLY A 268 7.80 13.50 -2.45
CA GLY A 268 9.03 12.68 -2.37
C GLY A 268 9.92 12.72 -3.62
N PHE A 269 9.76 13.71 -4.50
CA PHE A 269 10.71 13.92 -5.58
C PHE A 269 12.05 14.47 -5.06
N TYR A 270 13.16 13.85 -5.46
CA TYR A 270 14.53 14.28 -5.16
C TYR A 270 15.18 14.88 -6.40
N ALA A 271 15.58 16.15 -6.32
CA ALA A 271 16.29 16.84 -7.39
C ALA A 271 17.80 16.67 -7.21
N PHE A 272 18.46 16.07 -8.19
CA PHE A 272 19.93 15.95 -8.19
C PHE A 272 20.60 17.28 -8.51
N SER A 273 21.83 17.43 -8.04
CA SER A 273 22.69 18.55 -8.43
C SER A 273 22.93 18.58 -9.94
N LYS A 274 23.13 19.80 -10.47
CA LYS A 274 23.54 20.05 -11.87
C LYS A 274 25.03 19.80 -12.08
N ASP A 275 25.81 19.81 -11.00
CA ASP A 275 27.24 19.50 -11.03
C ASP A 275 27.45 17.98 -11.07
N ALA A 276 28.23 17.50 -12.04
CA ALA A 276 28.42 16.08 -12.33
C ALA A 276 29.01 15.31 -11.14
N ASP A 277 29.98 15.91 -10.44
CA ASP A 277 30.64 15.28 -9.29
C ASP A 277 29.71 15.19 -8.09
N ALA A 278 28.96 16.25 -7.79
CA ALA A 278 27.98 16.27 -6.72
C ALA A 278 26.86 15.26 -6.99
N ARG A 279 26.32 15.25 -8.21
CA ARG A 279 25.30 14.30 -8.66
C ARG A 279 25.78 12.85 -8.53
N ARG A 280 27.01 12.57 -8.94
CA ARG A 280 27.59 11.22 -8.80
C ARG A 280 27.64 10.79 -7.34
N ARG A 281 28.06 11.68 -6.43
CA ARG A 281 28.08 11.39 -4.98
C ARG A 281 26.68 11.14 -4.43
N GLU A 282 25.69 11.93 -4.85
CA GLU A 282 24.28 11.76 -4.48
C GLU A 282 23.74 10.40 -4.97
N MET A 283 24.03 10.04 -6.22
CA MET A 283 23.67 8.74 -6.80
C MET A 283 24.34 7.58 -6.06
N ASP A 284 25.61 7.71 -5.71
CA ASP A 284 26.34 6.68 -4.96
C ASP A 284 25.81 6.55 -3.53
N ALA A 285 25.38 7.65 -2.90
CA ALA A 285 24.72 7.61 -1.59
C ALA A 285 23.38 6.86 -1.66
N LEU A 286 22.54 7.18 -2.64
CA LEU A 286 21.26 6.47 -2.84
C LEU A 286 21.44 4.98 -3.14
N ARG A 287 22.46 4.62 -3.91
CA ARG A 287 22.81 3.21 -4.15
C ARG A 287 23.18 2.49 -2.86
N ARG A 288 24.00 3.11 -1.99
CA ARG A 288 24.36 2.52 -0.68
C ARG A 288 23.15 2.33 0.23
N GLU A 289 22.24 3.32 0.27
CA GLU A 289 21.00 3.19 1.03
C GLU A 289 20.12 2.07 0.50
N ARG A 290 19.99 1.96 -0.83
CA ARG A 290 19.28 0.86 -1.47
C ARG A 290 19.87 -0.49 -1.06
N ASP A 291 21.18 -0.66 -1.23
CA ASP A 291 21.87 -1.91 -0.87
C ASP A 291 21.67 -2.27 0.61
N HIS A 292 21.66 -1.28 1.51
CA HIS A 292 21.40 -1.49 2.93
C HIS A 292 19.97 -1.97 3.18
N THR A 293 18.97 -1.35 2.54
CA THR A 293 17.57 -1.78 2.68
C THR A 293 17.30 -3.15 2.06
N GLU A 294 17.94 -3.46 0.92
CA GLU A 294 17.83 -4.76 0.27
C GLU A 294 18.44 -5.85 1.15
N LYS A 295 19.64 -5.63 1.71
CA LYS A 295 20.24 -6.54 2.70
C LYS A 295 19.34 -6.75 3.91
N SER A 296 18.80 -5.68 4.49
CA SER A 296 17.87 -5.77 5.62
C SER A 296 16.61 -6.59 5.28
N ARG A 297 16.04 -6.41 4.09
CA ARG A 297 14.88 -7.18 3.62
C ARG A 297 15.22 -8.67 3.46
N VAL A 298 16.37 -8.99 2.87
CA VAL A 298 16.83 -10.37 2.71
C VAL A 298 17.09 -11.02 4.07
N GLU A 299 17.73 -10.32 5.00
CA GLU A 299 17.96 -10.80 6.37
C GLU A 299 16.64 -11.08 7.10
N LEU A 300 15.68 -10.16 7.03
CA LEU A 300 14.36 -10.36 7.63
C LEU A 300 13.60 -11.54 7.00
N ALA A 301 13.67 -11.68 5.68
CA ALA A 301 13.06 -12.79 4.95
C ALA A 301 13.69 -14.13 5.38
N SER A 302 15.02 -14.21 5.42
CA SER A 302 15.74 -15.42 5.84
C SER A 302 15.44 -15.78 7.30
N ARG A 303 15.33 -14.79 8.19
CA ARG A 303 14.95 -15.00 9.60
C ARG A 303 13.53 -15.52 9.72
N LYS A 304 12.61 -14.99 8.92
CA LYS A 304 11.22 -15.47 8.85
C LYS A 304 11.18 -16.91 8.35
N GLU A 305 11.92 -17.22 7.29
CA GLU A 305 12.00 -18.58 6.73
C GLU A 305 12.55 -19.59 7.74
N ARG A 306 13.63 -19.25 8.46
CA ARG A 306 14.18 -20.09 9.54
C ARG A 306 13.15 -20.36 10.63
N LYS A 307 12.41 -19.34 11.07
CA LYS A 307 11.32 -19.49 12.05
C LYS A 307 10.20 -20.39 11.52
N MET A 308 9.82 -20.25 10.26
CA MET A 308 8.79 -21.09 9.65
C MET A 308 9.23 -22.56 9.59
N LYS A 309 10.49 -22.83 9.22
CA LYS A 309 11.07 -24.19 9.23
C LYS A 309 11.05 -24.81 10.63
N GLU A 310 11.46 -24.06 11.65
CA GLU A 310 11.42 -24.53 13.04
C GLU A 310 9.98 -24.83 13.51
N LEU A 311 9.03 -23.96 13.17
CA LEU A 311 7.62 -24.15 13.48
C LEU A 311 7.03 -25.36 12.76
N GLU A 312 7.42 -25.59 11.50
CA GLU A 312 7.00 -26.75 10.71
C GLU A 312 7.55 -28.05 11.29
N GLU A 313 8.83 -28.09 11.65
CA GLU A 313 9.43 -29.25 12.33
C GLU A 313 8.74 -29.53 13.68
N ARG A 314 8.44 -28.48 14.45
CA ARG A 314 7.68 -28.62 15.70
C ARG A 314 6.28 -29.13 15.45
N ARG A 315 5.59 -28.64 14.43
CA ARG A 315 4.25 -29.10 14.02
C ARG A 315 4.30 -30.57 13.58
N ARG A 316 5.34 -30.99 12.85
CA ARG A 316 5.57 -32.39 12.45
C ARG A 316 5.75 -33.29 13.67
N LYS A 317 6.60 -32.91 14.63
CA LYS A 317 6.80 -33.66 15.88
C LYS A 317 5.51 -33.79 16.70
N ILE A 318 4.72 -32.72 16.81
CA ILE A 318 3.42 -32.75 17.49
C ILE A 318 2.44 -33.68 16.76
N LYS A 319 2.40 -33.65 15.42
CA LYS A 319 1.54 -34.55 14.62
C LYS A 319 1.93 -36.01 14.82
N GLU A 320 3.23 -36.32 14.86
CA GLU A 320 3.73 -37.67 15.13
C GLU A 320 3.38 -38.15 16.55
N GLN A 321 3.60 -37.32 17.57
CA GLN A 321 3.22 -37.65 18.94
C GLN A 321 1.71 -37.83 19.11
N ARG A 322 0.90 -37.00 18.43
CA ARG A 322 -0.56 -37.15 18.40
C ARG A 322 -0.98 -38.44 17.69
N GLY A 323 -0.34 -38.78 16.57
CA GLY A 323 -0.60 -40.03 15.85
C GLY A 323 -0.27 -41.27 16.71
N LYS A 324 0.89 -41.27 17.38
CA LYS A 324 1.26 -42.32 18.33
C LYS A 324 0.27 -42.42 19.50
N GLY A 325 -0.10 -41.29 20.11
CA GLY A 325 -1.09 -41.27 21.19
C GLY A 325 -2.48 -41.71 20.75
N GLN A 326 -2.91 -41.40 19.52
CA GLN A 326 -4.16 -41.92 18.95
C GLN A 326 -4.09 -43.41 18.67
N ALA A 327 -2.97 -43.90 18.11
CA ALA A 327 -2.74 -45.32 17.89
C ALA A 327 -2.71 -46.11 19.21
N GLU A 328 -2.03 -45.62 20.24
CA GLU A 328 -2.02 -46.24 21.59
C GLU A 328 -3.41 -46.24 22.22
N ARG A 329 -4.17 -45.14 22.12
CA ARG A 329 -5.57 -45.10 22.59
C ARG A 329 -6.45 -46.09 21.84
N PHE A 330 -6.29 -46.18 20.52
CA PHE A 330 -6.99 -47.16 19.69
C PHE A 330 -6.61 -48.60 20.07
N MET A 331 -5.32 -48.91 20.24
CA MET A 331 -4.84 -50.23 20.65
C MET A 331 -5.31 -50.60 22.05
N ASN A 332 -5.29 -49.68 23.01
CA ASN A 332 -5.82 -49.92 24.35
C ASN A 332 -7.34 -50.14 24.35
N HIS A 333 -8.07 -49.38 23.53
CA HIS A 333 -9.50 -49.57 23.35
C HIS A 333 -9.82 -50.95 22.72
N LEU A 334 -9.11 -51.31 21.64
CA LEU A 334 -9.26 -52.59 20.95
C LEU A 334 -8.84 -53.78 21.83
N MET A 335 -7.78 -53.65 22.62
CA MET A 335 -7.33 -54.69 23.56
C MET A 335 -8.31 -54.84 24.73
N GLY A 336 -8.94 -53.76 25.18
CA GLY A 336 -10.02 -53.81 26.17
C GLY A 336 -11.28 -54.49 25.62
N GLU A 337 -11.59 -54.28 24.34
CA GLU A 337 -12.73 -54.92 23.66
C GLU A 337 -12.48 -56.42 23.39
N ILE A 338 -11.28 -56.79 22.95
CA ILE A 338 -10.87 -58.20 22.76
C ILE A 338 -10.73 -58.92 24.11
N GLY A 339 -10.22 -58.25 25.15
CA GLY A 339 -10.13 -58.80 26.50
C GLY A 339 -11.48 -58.94 27.23
N GLY A 340 -12.48 -58.14 26.82
CA GLY A 340 -13.86 -58.20 27.35
C GLY A 340 -14.79 -59.14 26.58
N GLY A 341 -14.46 -59.48 25.32
CA GLY A 341 -15.29 -60.32 24.44
C GLY A 341 -15.11 -61.84 24.59
N GLY A 342 -14.23 -62.32 25.46
CA GLY A 342 -13.93 -63.75 25.64
C GLY A 342 -14.66 -64.48 26.77
N GLY A 343 -15.63 -63.85 27.44
CA GLY A 343 -16.27 -64.37 28.66
C GLY A 343 -17.77 -64.59 28.55
N GLY A 344 -18.26 -65.18 27.45
CA GLY A 344 -19.71 -65.30 27.23
C GLY A 344 -20.18 -66.43 26.32
N THR A 345 -19.70 -67.67 26.52
CA THR A 345 -20.40 -68.88 26.07
C THR A 345 -20.10 -70.03 27.03
N ASP A 346 -21.03 -70.30 27.96
CA ASP A 346 -21.47 -71.61 28.46
C ASP A 346 -22.00 -71.50 29.89
N GLY A 347 -23.26 -71.92 30.08
CA GLY A 347 -23.94 -72.00 31.37
C GLY A 347 -25.44 -71.73 31.26
#